data_AF-A0A7C2ZHF9-F1
#
_entry.id   AF-A0A7C2ZHF9-F1
#
_cell.length_a   1.000
_cell.length_b   1.000
_cell.length_c   1.000
_cell.angle_alpha   90.00
_cell.angle_beta   90.00
_cell.angle_gamma   90.00
#
_symmetry.space_group_name_H-M   'P 1'
#
loop_
_entity.id
_entity.type
_entity.pdbx_description
1 polymer ?
#
loop_
_entity_poly.entity_id
_entity_poly.type
_entity_poly.pdbx_seq_one_letter_code
_entity_poly.pdbx_strand_id
1 'polypeptide(L)'
;IPVSTYKRQRRGGVGIRGMTTKEGDFVEHIFVATNHQYILFFTNRGKCYWLRVFEIPETGRSSRGRAIVNLLRLDPDERIAAFVPVREFRDDRFVFMVTRKGIVKKTNLSAFSRPISTGIIAINLHEDDELIDAKLTDGAQEIILVTKHGMSIRFDEGEIRSMGRTAYGVRGIRLRKGDSVVGMAIAKDNSTLLVVAENGYGKRTDISEYRLQSRGGIGIITMRTNQKTGSIVGVKSVSDGDEIILTSSSGMITRISVRDISVIGRATQGVRLMSLQNGETIVDVALFSPEGKDEEDKIKLRKIEEEELDEGEEE
;
A
#
# COMPACT_ATOMS: atom_id res chain seq x y z
N ILE A 1 -9.53 -0.73 -16.59
CA ILE A 1 -10.84 -0.36 -15.98
C ILE A 1 -10.70 1.01 -15.33
N PRO A 2 -11.45 2.02 -15.81
CA PRO A 2 -11.46 3.37 -15.23
C PRO A 2 -11.90 3.37 -13.76
N VAL A 3 -11.32 4.27 -12.95
CA VAL A 3 -11.75 4.46 -11.55
C VAL A 3 -13.20 4.97 -11.49
N SER A 4 -13.61 5.72 -12.50
CA SER A 4 -14.99 6.20 -12.72
C SER A 4 -16.01 5.06 -12.81
N THR A 5 -15.61 3.84 -13.19
CA THR A 5 -16.48 2.65 -13.16
C THR A 5 -16.98 2.32 -11.75
N TYR A 6 -16.23 2.69 -10.71
CA TYR A 6 -16.64 2.52 -9.32
C TYR A 6 -17.32 3.78 -8.81
N LYS A 7 -18.65 3.73 -8.67
CA LYS A 7 -19.43 4.84 -8.09
C LYS A 7 -19.00 5.06 -6.63
N ARG A 8 -18.65 6.30 -6.29
CA ARG A 8 -18.35 6.72 -4.91
C ARG A 8 -19.58 6.45 -4.02
N GLN A 9 -19.35 5.85 -2.85
CA GLN A 9 -20.37 5.47 -1.88
C GLN A 9 -20.11 6.16 -0.54
N ARG A 10 -21.18 6.33 0.24
CA ARG A 10 -21.05 6.72 1.65
C ARG A 10 -20.53 5.54 2.46
N ARG A 11 -19.75 5.82 3.51
CA ARG A 11 -19.31 4.78 4.45
C ARG A 11 -20.50 3.99 5.02
N GLY A 12 -20.28 2.71 5.29
CA GLY A 12 -21.28 1.80 5.85
C GLY A 12 -22.27 1.23 4.83
N GLY A 13 -22.13 1.57 3.54
CA GLY A 13 -22.89 0.96 2.46
C GLY A 13 -22.61 -0.54 2.30
N VAL A 14 -23.55 -1.24 1.70
CA VAL A 14 -23.31 -2.56 1.10
C VAL A 14 -22.60 -2.29 -0.21
N GLY A 15 -21.40 -2.84 -0.39
CA GLY A 15 -20.61 -2.60 -1.60
C GLY A 15 -21.37 -2.92 -2.88
N ILE A 16 -20.85 -2.47 -4.01
CA ILE A 16 -21.36 -2.92 -5.31
C ILE A 16 -20.61 -4.17 -5.72
N ARG A 17 -21.30 -5.10 -6.37
CA ARG A 17 -20.63 -6.22 -7.02
C ARG A 17 -19.76 -5.61 -8.12
N GLY A 18 -18.46 -5.92 -8.13
CA GLY A 18 -17.62 -5.61 -9.28
C GLY A 18 -18.21 -6.20 -10.56
N MET A 19 -17.78 -5.72 -11.74
CA MET A 19 -18.25 -6.24 -13.04
C MET A 19 -18.33 -7.77 -13.05
N THR A 20 -19.39 -8.30 -13.64
CA THR A 20 -19.68 -9.74 -13.70
C THR A 20 -18.61 -10.48 -14.52
N THR A 21 -17.54 -10.93 -13.87
CA THR A 21 -16.63 -11.94 -14.42
C THR A 21 -16.31 -12.98 -13.35
N LYS A 22 -16.11 -14.23 -13.79
CA LYS A 22 -15.84 -15.40 -12.93
C LYS A 22 -14.54 -15.34 -12.12
N GLU A 23 -13.79 -14.23 -12.17
CA GLU A 23 -12.50 -14.06 -11.50
C GLU A 23 -12.43 -12.61 -11.01
N GLY A 24 -12.22 -12.44 -9.70
CA GLY A 24 -12.28 -11.17 -8.97
C GLY A 24 -11.09 -10.23 -9.23
N ASP A 25 -10.87 -9.85 -10.47
CA ASP A 25 -9.85 -8.87 -10.85
C ASP A 25 -10.33 -7.46 -10.50
N PHE A 26 -9.61 -6.78 -9.62
CA PHE A 26 -9.84 -5.38 -9.26
C PHE A 26 -8.54 -4.58 -9.36
N VAL A 27 -8.68 -3.27 -9.54
CA VAL A 27 -7.51 -2.37 -9.64
C VAL A 27 -7.05 -2.05 -8.22
N GLU A 28 -5.99 -2.73 -7.78
CA GLU A 28 -5.37 -2.52 -6.46
C GLU A 28 -4.58 -1.19 -6.39
N HIS A 29 -4.01 -0.77 -7.52
CA HIS A 29 -3.09 0.35 -7.58
C HIS A 29 -3.18 1.13 -8.88
N ILE A 30 -3.20 2.45 -8.74
CA ILE A 30 -3.11 3.40 -9.85
C ILE A 30 -2.02 4.39 -9.51
N PHE A 31 -1.09 4.56 -10.44
CA PHE A 31 -0.03 5.53 -10.35
C PHE A 31 0.19 6.13 -11.72
N VAL A 32 0.66 7.36 -11.73
CA VAL A 32 1.06 8.05 -12.95
C VAL A 32 2.55 7.80 -13.13
N ALA A 33 2.94 7.35 -14.32
CA ALA A 33 4.33 7.17 -14.68
C ALA A 33 4.58 7.65 -16.11
N THR A 34 5.84 7.84 -16.47
CA THR A 34 6.24 8.09 -17.86
C THR A 34 6.84 6.82 -18.45
N ASN A 35 6.75 6.66 -19.78
CA ASN A 35 7.17 5.44 -20.49
C ASN A 35 8.61 5.00 -20.20
N HIS A 36 9.50 5.94 -19.86
CA HIS A 36 10.91 5.67 -19.59
C HIS A 36 11.22 5.33 -18.12
N GLN A 37 10.21 5.27 -17.25
CA GLN A 37 10.41 4.91 -15.84
C GLN A 37 10.50 3.39 -15.65
N TYR A 38 11.16 3.00 -14.56
CA TYR A 38 11.11 1.65 -14.04
C TYR A 38 10.03 1.55 -12.96
N ILE A 39 9.39 0.39 -12.89
CA ILE A 39 8.64 -0.04 -11.71
C ILE A 39 9.42 -1.20 -11.11
N LEU A 40 9.86 -1.01 -9.86
CA LEU A 40 10.50 -2.06 -9.08
C LEU A 40 9.41 -2.90 -8.42
N PHE A 41 9.39 -4.20 -8.67
CA PHE A 41 8.48 -5.15 -8.02
C PHE A 41 9.22 -5.95 -6.98
N PHE A 42 8.82 -5.79 -5.72
CA PHE A 42 9.37 -6.52 -4.59
C PHE A 42 8.45 -7.69 -4.24
N THR A 43 9.03 -8.86 -4.01
CA THR A 43 8.27 -10.09 -3.77
C THR A 43 8.29 -10.48 -2.30
N ASN A 44 7.33 -11.31 -1.88
CA ASN A 44 7.29 -11.89 -0.54
C ASN A 44 8.57 -12.65 -0.15
N ARG A 45 9.29 -13.19 -1.16
CA ARG A 45 10.58 -13.88 -1.00
C ARG A 45 11.79 -12.94 -0.93
N GLY A 46 11.57 -11.62 -0.93
CA GLY A 46 12.61 -10.63 -0.76
C GLY A 46 13.45 -10.39 -2.01
N LYS A 47 12.92 -10.71 -3.20
CA LYS A 47 13.54 -10.34 -4.48
C LYS A 47 12.97 -9.03 -5.02
N CYS A 48 13.71 -8.40 -5.92
CA CYS A 48 13.31 -7.25 -6.70
C CYS A 48 13.43 -7.59 -8.19
N TYR A 49 12.38 -7.26 -8.93
CA TYR A 49 12.28 -7.33 -10.37
C TYR A 49 11.98 -5.94 -10.93
N TRP A 50 12.16 -5.77 -12.25
CA TRP A 50 11.92 -4.50 -12.92
C TRP A 50 10.99 -4.74 -14.10
N LEU A 51 10.11 -3.78 -14.34
CA LEU A 51 9.51 -3.57 -15.66
C LEU A 51 9.70 -2.12 -16.03
N ARG A 52 10.01 -1.88 -17.31
CA ARG A 52 9.87 -0.53 -17.86
C ARG A 52 8.41 -0.30 -18.19
N VAL A 53 7.94 0.92 -17.96
CA VAL A 53 6.51 1.25 -18.14
C VAL A 53 6.05 0.91 -19.57
N PHE A 54 6.89 1.18 -20.59
CA PHE A 54 6.57 0.83 -21.98
C PHE A 54 6.49 -0.68 -22.27
N GLU A 55 7.04 -1.55 -21.40
CA GLU A 55 6.96 -3.00 -21.54
C GLU A 55 5.61 -3.54 -21.06
N ILE A 56 4.85 -2.72 -20.32
CA ILE A 56 3.47 -3.02 -19.94
C ILE A 56 2.61 -2.81 -21.20
N PRO A 57 1.89 -3.83 -21.67
CA PRO A 57 1.09 -3.70 -22.88
C PRO A 57 0.04 -2.63 -22.71
N GLU A 58 0.04 -1.66 -23.63
CA GLU A 58 -1.09 -0.75 -23.79
C GLU A 58 -2.29 -1.56 -24.24
N THR A 59 -3.29 -1.63 -23.38
CA THR A 59 -4.56 -2.26 -23.70
C THR A 59 -5.66 -1.25 -23.53
N GLY A 60 -6.65 -1.27 -24.42
CA GLY A 60 -7.82 -0.39 -24.31
C GLY A 60 -8.46 -0.47 -22.91
N ARG A 61 -9.09 0.61 -22.46
CA ARG A 61 -9.59 0.77 -21.07
C ARG A 61 -10.49 -0.38 -20.58
N SER A 62 -11.17 -1.07 -21.50
CA SER A 62 -12.06 -2.23 -21.29
C SER A 62 -11.33 -3.59 -21.24
N SER A 63 -10.05 -3.64 -21.59
CA SER A 63 -9.23 -4.85 -21.51
C SER A 63 -8.83 -5.19 -20.07
N ARG A 64 -8.71 -6.48 -19.79
CA ARG A 64 -8.21 -7.00 -18.50
C ARG A 64 -6.70 -6.82 -18.32
N GLY A 65 -6.00 -6.25 -19.31
CA GLY A 65 -4.54 -6.14 -19.30
C GLY A 65 -3.86 -7.51 -19.40
N ARG A 66 -2.59 -7.59 -18.97
CA ARG A 66 -1.88 -8.85 -18.80
C ARG A 66 -1.58 -9.08 -17.32
N ALA A 67 -1.69 -10.33 -16.89
CA ALA A 67 -1.28 -10.69 -15.53
C ALA A 67 0.20 -10.34 -15.33
N ILE A 68 0.49 -9.58 -14.27
CA ILE A 68 1.84 -9.08 -13.96
C ILE A 68 2.84 -10.23 -13.78
N VAL A 69 2.38 -11.37 -13.25
CA VAL A 69 3.15 -12.61 -13.10
C VAL A 69 3.58 -13.22 -14.44
N ASN A 70 2.97 -12.84 -15.56
CA ASN A 70 3.41 -13.27 -16.89
C ASN A 70 4.49 -12.36 -17.48
N LEU A 71 4.61 -11.13 -16.96
CA LEU A 71 5.64 -10.17 -17.36
C LEU A 71 6.91 -10.36 -16.51
N LEU A 72 6.76 -10.88 -15.29
CA LEU A 72 7.83 -11.16 -14.35
C LEU A 72 8.10 -12.67 -14.29
N ARG A 73 9.36 -13.09 -14.43
CA ARG A 73 9.74 -14.50 -14.27
C ARG A 73 9.87 -14.85 -12.78
N LEU A 74 8.73 -14.91 -12.10
CA LEU A 74 8.66 -15.24 -10.67
C LEU A 74 8.87 -16.74 -10.45
N ASP A 75 9.48 -17.10 -9.31
CA ASP A 75 9.57 -18.50 -8.89
C ASP A 75 8.21 -19.02 -8.39
N PRO A 76 8.02 -20.35 -8.30
CA PRO A 76 6.86 -20.92 -7.62
C PRO A 76 6.68 -20.36 -6.20
N ASP A 77 5.44 -20.06 -5.80
CA ASP A 77 5.06 -19.45 -4.52
C ASP A 77 5.61 -18.03 -4.25
N GLU A 78 6.22 -17.42 -5.26
CA GLU A 78 6.63 -16.02 -5.22
C GLU A 78 5.48 -15.12 -5.69
N ARG A 79 5.12 -14.16 -4.84
CA ARG A 79 4.07 -13.17 -5.09
C ARG A 79 4.60 -11.77 -4.87
N ILE A 80 4.02 -10.80 -5.57
CA ILE A 80 4.36 -9.39 -5.38
C ILE A 80 3.86 -8.97 -3.99
N ALA A 81 4.76 -8.34 -3.23
CA ALA A 81 4.49 -7.75 -1.92
C ALA A 81 4.40 -6.22 -2.00
N ALA A 82 5.16 -5.60 -2.88
CA ALA A 82 5.13 -4.16 -3.10
C ALA A 82 5.66 -3.79 -4.48
N PHE A 83 5.35 -2.57 -4.93
CA PHE A 83 5.98 -1.98 -6.09
C PHE A 83 6.41 -0.54 -5.77
N VAL A 84 7.50 -0.10 -6.39
CA VAL A 84 8.08 1.22 -6.21
C VAL A 84 8.39 1.80 -7.59
N PRO A 85 7.64 2.80 -8.07
CA PRO A 85 7.96 3.50 -9.31
C PRO A 85 9.21 4.36 -9.11
N VAL A 86 10.12 4.31 -10.08
CA VAL A 86 11.45 4.93 -10.03
C VAL A 86 11.77 5.55 -11.39
N ARG A 87 12.08 6.85 -11.38
CA ARG A 87 12.58 7.57 -12.56
C ARG A 87 14.07 7.31 -12.77
N GLU A 88 14.83 7.48 -11.70
CA GLU A 88 16.28 7.42 -11.69
C GLU A 88 16.76 6.74 -10.41
N PHE A 89 17.86 5.99 -10.51
CA PHE A 89 18.45 5.27 -9.40
C PHE A 89 19.42 6.14 -8.61
N ARG A 90 18.89 7.17 -7.94
CA ARG A 90 19.67 8.17 -7.20
C ARG A 90 20.31 7.60 -5.93
N ASP A 91 21.49 8.09 -5.58
CA ASP A 91 22.22 7.70 -4.37
C ASP A 91 21.66 8.30 -3.07
N ASP A 92 20.90 9.39 -3.17
CA ASP A 92 20.27 10.09 -2.04
C ASP A 92 18.83 9.62 -1.77
N ARG A 93 18.44 8.51 -2.39
CA ARG A 93 17.14 7.85 -2.17
C ARG A 93 17.34 6.44 -1.68
N PHE A 94 16.37 5.95 -0.92
CA PHE A 94 16.42 4.61 -0.35
C PHE A 94 15.13 3.85 -0.59
N VAL A 95 15.26 2.53 -0.73
CA VAL A 95 14.15 1.60 -0.60
C VAL A 95 14.10 1.15 0.85
N PHE A 96 13.03 1.52 1.54
CA PHE A 96 12.72 1.05 2.88
C PHE A 96 11.78 -0.14 2.78
N MET A 97 12.20 -1.27 3.35
CA MET A 97 11.51 -2.55 3.31
C MET A 97 11.06 -2.95 4.71
N VAL A 98 9.92 -3.61 4.83
CA VAL A 98 9.44 -4.21 6.08
C VAL A 98 8.93 -5.62 5.87
N THR A 99 9.27 -6.50 6.82
CA THR A 99 8.85 -7.89 6.83
C THR A 99 7.68 -8.13 7.79
N ARG A 100 6.98 -9.24 7.60
CA ARG A 100 5.86 -9.69 8.43
C ARG A 100 6.27 -9.80 9.91
N LYS A 101 7.52 -10.21 10.21
CA LYS A 101 8.05 -10.32 11.58
C LYS A 101 8.61 -9.00 12.15
N GLY A 102 8.41 -7.87 11.47
CA GLY A 102 8.80 -6.56 11.98
C GLY A 102 10.29 -6.27 11.86
N ILE A 103 10.97 -6.95 10.94
CA ILE A 103 12.30 -6.56 10.49
C ILE A 103 12.14 -5.47 9.44
N VAL A 104 13.00 -4.46 9.51
CA VAL A 104 13.04 -3.35 8.56
C VAL A 104 14.44 -3.21 7.99
N LYS A 105 14.52 -2.73 6.75
CA LYS A 105 15.79 -2.50 6.09
C LYS A 105 15.73 -1.29 5.17
N LYS A 106 16.78 -0.47 5.25
CA LYS A 106 17.05 0.63 4.33
C LYS A 106 18.17 0.24 3.38
N THR A 107 17.94 0.34 2.08
CA THR A 107 18.94 0.07 1.03
C THR A 107 18.96 1.24 0.06
N ASN A 108 20.15 1.72 -0.30
CA ASN A 108 20.28 2.79 -1.29
C ASN A 108 19.64 2.36 -2.62
N LEU A 109 18.88 3.26 -3.24
CA LEU A 109 18.18 3.01 -4.49
C LEU A 109 19.15 2.67 -5.64
N SER A 110 20.34 3.26 -5.66
CA SER A 110 21.37 2.95 -6.67
C SER A 110 21.81 1.48 -6.67
N ALA A 111 21.62 0.75 -5.56
CA ALA A 111 21.89 -0.69 -5.49
C ALA A 111 20.96 -1.53 -6.39
N PHE A 112 19.87 -0.94 -6.92
CA PHE A 112 18.91 -1.53 -7.84
C PHE A 112 19.07 -1.06 -9.30
N SER A 113 20.13 -0.30 -9.61
CA SER A 113 20.36 0.31 -10.93
C SER A 113 20.70 -0.64 -12.08
N ARG A 114 20.98 -1.92 -11.78
CA ARG A 114 21.39 -2.93 -12.76
C ARG A 114 20.29 -4.00 -12.89
N PRO A 115 19.28 -3.78 -13.76
CA PRO A 115 18.18 -4.71 -13.94
C PRO A 115 18.66 -6.00 -14.62
N ILE A 116 18.15 -7.14 -14.14
CA ILE A 116 18.31 -8.45 -14.76
C ILE A 116 16.98 -9.21 -14.73
N SER A 117 16.73 -10.05 -15.74
CA SER A 117 15.43 -10.71 -15.96
C SER A 117 15.06 -11.75 -14.89
N THR A 118 16.06 -12.34 -14.23
CA THR A 118 15.89 -13.31 -13.13
C THR A 118 15.52 -12.65 -11.80
N GLY A 119 15.47 -11.32 -11.76
CA GLY A 119 15.40 -10.56 -10.52
C GLY A 119 16.70 -10.62 -9.71
N ILE A 120 16.75 -9.85 -8.65
CA ILE A 120 17.86 -9.81 -7.69
C ILE A 120 17.36 -9.95 -6.27
N ILE A 121 18.23 -10.40 -5.36
CA ILE A 121 17.97 -10.29 -3.93
C ILE A 121 17.84 -8.80 -3.58
N ALA A 122 16.76 -8.45 -2.90
CA ALA A 122 16.51 -7.15 -2.29
C ALA A 122 16.70 -7.18 -0.77
N ILE A 123 16.35 -8.32 -0.13
CA ILE A 123 16.51 -8.60 1.30
C ILE A 123 16.65 -10.10 1.54
N ASN A 124 17.58 -10.50 2.41
CA ASN A 124 17.61 -11.87 2.92
C ASN A 124 16.56 -12.03 4.02
N LEU A 125 15.80 -13.11 3.97
CA LEU A 125 14.72 -13.41 4.91
C LEU A 125 15.07 -14.65 5.74
N HIS A 126 14.54 -14.72 6.95
CA HIS A 126 14.52 -15.95 7.73
C HIS A 126 13.43 -16.90 7.20
N GLU A 127 13.55 -18.20 7.43
CA GLU A 127 12.71 -19.25 6.81
C GLU A 127 11.19 -19.06 6.99
N ASP A 128 10.78 -18.38 8.05
CA ASP A 128 9.38 -18.13 8.43
C ASP A 128 9.00 -16.64 8.32
N ASP A 129 9.74 -15.85 7.54
CA ASP A 129 9.46 -14.44 7.33
C ASP A 129 9.19 -14.14 5.86
N GLU A 130 8.44 -13.09 5.60
CA GLU A 130 8.18 -12.61 4.24
C GLU A 130 8.24 -11.09 4.21
N LEU A 131 8.71 -10.55 3.09
CA LEU A 131 8.56 -9.12 2.82
C LEU A 131 7.07 -8.82 2.60
N ILE A 132 6.58 -7.73 3.19
CA ILE A 132 5.16 -7.34 3.08
C ILE A 132 4.95 -5.96 2.47
N ASP A 133 5.95 -5.07 2.50
CA ASP A 133 5.84 -3.71 1.97
C ASP A 133 7.23 -3.15 1.67
N ALA A 134 7.30 -2.26 0.68
CA ALA A 134 8.49 -1.50 0.30
C ALA A 134 8.07 -0.10 -0.15
N LYS A 135 8.80 0.93 0.30
CA LYS A 135 8.55 2.33 -0.08
C LYS A 135 9.84 3.07 -0.38
N LEU A 136 9.75 4.07 -1.24
CA LEU A 136 10.82 5.00 -1.50
C LEU A 136 10.87 6.05 -0.39
N THR A 137 12.07 6.32 0.11
CA THR A 137 12.33 7.32 1.16
C THR A 137 13.55 8.17 0.81
N ASP A 138 13.72 9.27 1.54
CA ASP A 138 14.84 10.19 1.42
C ASP A 138 15.89 10.01 2.53
N GLY A 139 15.65 9.10 3.48
CA GLY A 139 16.54 8.81 4.59
C GLY A 139 16.33 9.69 5.82
N ALA A 140 15.45 10.68 5.76
CA ALA A 140 15.11 11.61 6.85
C ALA A 140 13.62 11.53 7.24
N GLN A 141 12.91 10.51 6.75
CA GLN A 141 11.49 10.31 7.01
C GLN A 141 11.24 9.55 8.30
N GLU A 142 10.07 9.75 8.88
CA GLU A 142 9.61 8.93 10.00
C GLU A 142 8.68 7.83 9.49
N ILE A 143 8.90 6.62 9.99
CA ILE A 143 8.19 5.42 9.57
C ILE A 143 7.23 4.97 10.66
N ILE A 144 5.99 4.72 10.28
CA ILE A 144 4.97 4.13 11.13
C ILE A 144 4.75 2.68 10.69
N LEU A 145 5.02 1.72 11.57
CA LEU A 145 4.62 0.32 11.38
C LEU A 145 3.34 0.05 12.14
N VAL A 146 2.44 -0.74 11.55
CA VAL A 146 1.19 -1.18 12.19
C VAL A 146 1.13 -2.70 12.21
N THR A 147 0.65 -3.26 13.33
CA THR A 147 0.49 -4.70 13.52
C THR A 147 -0.95 -5.15 13.40
N LYS A 148 -1.13 -6.43 13.14
CA LYS A 148 -2.41 -7.12 13.01
C LYS A 148 -3.29 -6.91 14.25
N HIS A 149 -2.69 -6.93 15.43
CA HIS A 149 -3.40 -6.84 16.72
C HIS A 149 -3.55 -5.40 17.25
N GLY A 150 -3.40 -4.38 16.39
CA GLY A 150 -3.73 -3.01 16.80
C GLY A 150 -2.61 -2.24 17.48
N MET A 151 -1.34 -2.66 17.31
CA MET A 151 -0.19 -1.90 17.79
C MET A 151 0.44 -1.08 16.66
N SER A 152 1.11 0.01 17.01
CA SER A 152 1.92 0.78 16.08
C SER A 152 3.18 1.37 16.72
N ILE A 153 4.22 1.55 15.92
CA ILE A 153 5.44 2.25 16.32
C ILE A 153 5.80 3.29 15.26
N ARG A 154 6.15 4.50 15.69
CA ARG A 154 6.67 5.59 14.86
C ARG A 154 8.11 5.84 15.26
N PHE A 155 9.05 5.76 14.34
CA PHE A 155 10.48 6.00 14.59
C PHE A 155 11.12 6.71 13.41
N ASP A 156 12.27 7.33 13.65
CA ASP A 156 13.05 8.02 12.63
C ASP A 156 13.83 6.99 11.77
N GLU A 157 13.70 7.06 10.46
CA GLU A 157 14.45 6.20 9.53
C GLU A 157 15.97 6.36 9.67
N GLY A 158 16.45 7.50 10.17
CA GLY A 158 17.83 7.79 10.51
C GLY A 158 18.41 6.82 11.57
N GLU A 159 17.57 6.19 12.41
CA GLU A 159 18.01 5.15 13.35
C GLU A 159 18.49 3.86 12.66
N ILE A 160 18.29 3.75 11.35
CA ILE A 160 18.62 2.60 10.52
C ILE A 160 19.68 3.02 9.51
N ARG A 161 20.88 2.46 9.60
CA ARG A 161 21.92 2.67 8.59
C ARG A 161 21.50 2.05 7.25
N SER A 162 21.98 2.63 6.15
CA SER A 162 21.88 1.98 4.84
C SER A 162 22.67 0.66 4.85
N MET A 163 22.10 -0.36 4.25
CA MET A 163 22.65 -1.70 4.17
C MET A 163 22.62 -2.21 2.73
N GLY A 164 23.48 -3.19 2.44
CA GLY A 164 23.47 -3.89 1.16
C GLY A 164 22.23 -4.77 0.97
N ARG A 165 22.00 -5.17 -0.28
CA ARG A 165 20.84 -5.98 -0.69
C ARG A 165 20.77 -7.35 0.01
N THR A 166 21.90 -7.98 0.29
CA THR A 166 21.97 -9.30 0.94
C THR A 166 21.83 -9.25 2.47
N ALA A 167 21.73 -8.07 3.08
CA ALA A 167 21.53 -7.97 4.52
C ALA A 167 20.10 -8.33 4.92
N TYR A 168 19.95 -8.87 6.14
CA TYR A 168 18.67 -9.22 6.76
C TYR A 168 17.90 -8.00 7.28
N GLY A 169 18.59 -6.91 7.64
CA GLY A 169 17.97 -5.73 8.25
C GLY A 169 18.06 -5.73 9.77
N VAL A 170 17.25 -4.88 10.41
CA VAL A 170 17.22 -4.69 11.87
C VAL A 170 15.77 -4.69 12.37
N ARG A 171 15.57 -4.92 13.67
CA ARG A 171 14.23 -4.88 14.25
C ARG A 171 13.64 -3.46 14.19
N GLY A 172 12.47 -3.33 13.58
CA GLY A 172 11.66 -2.11 13.53
C GLY A 172 10.60 -2.07 14.62
N ILE A 173 9.93 -3.21 14.89
CA ILE A 173 8.96 -3.36 15.99
C ILE A 173 9.15 -4.71 16.69
N ARG A 174 8.97 -4.74 18.01
CA ARG A 174 8.90 -5.99 18.78
C ARG A 174 7.46 -6.48 18.82
N LEU A 175 7.21 -7.58 18.13
CA LEU A 175 5.90 -8.22 18.08
C LEU A 175 5.60 -9.03 19.34
N ARG A 176 4.33 -9.05 19.74
CA ARG A 176 3.81 -9.99 20.74
C ARG A 176 3.51 -11.34 20.07
N LYS A 177 3.34 -12.38 20.87
CA LYS A 177 3.00 -13.72 20.36
C LYS A 177 1.71 -13.68 19.53
N GLY A 178 1.78 -14.24 18.31
CA GLY A 178 0.65 -14.30 17.38
C GLY A 178 0.39 -13.02 16.60
N ASP A 179 1.16 -11.95 16.84
CA ASP A 179 1.04 -10.69 16.10
C ASP A 179 2.01 -10.66 14.91
N SER A 180 1.72 -9.80 13.93
CA SER A 180 2.53 -9.59 12.73
C SER A 180 2.36 -8.18 12.21
N VAL A 181 3.34 -7.64 11.49
CA VAL A 181 3.17 -6.38 10.78
C VAL A 181 2.21 -6.58 9.61
N VAL A 182 1.34 -5.59 9.36
CA VAL A 182 0.36 -5.60 8.25
C VAL A 182 0.66 -4.52 7.21
N GLY A 183 1.50 -3.55 7.54
CA GLY A 183 2.01 -2.59 6.58
C GLY A 183 2.77 -1.46 7.25
N MET A 184 3.24 -0.52 6.42
CA MET A 184 3.89 0.70 6.89
C MET A 184 3.31 1.95 6.24
N ALA A 185 3.45 3.07 6.92
CA ALA A 185 3.17 4.39 6.41
C ALA A 185 4.37 5.31 6.66
N ILE A 186 4.63 6.20 5.72
CA ILE A 186 5.56 7.31 5.93
C ILE A 186 4.76 8.42 6.60
N ALA A 187 5.23 8.91 7.74
CA ALA A 187 4.57 10.01 8.42
C ALA A 187 4.74 11.29 7.60
N LYS A 188 3.63 11.94 7.25
CA LYS A 188 3.63 13.25 6.57
C LYS A 188 2.90 14.25 7.44
N ASP A 189 3.41 15.47 7.49
CA ASP A 189 2.73 16.57 8.18
C ASP A 189 1.33 16.79 7.62
N ASN A 190 0.41 17.18 8.49
CA ASN A 190 -1.00 17.46 8.14
C ASN A 190 -1.73 16.29 7.45
N SER A 191 -1.30 15.05 7.70
CA SER A 191 -1.99 13.86 7.21
C SER A 191 -2.45 12.97 8.36
N THR A 192 -3.38 12.07 8.03
CA THR A 192 -3.97 11.13 8.99
C THR A 192 -3.56 9.70 8.66
N LEU A 193 -3.39 8.87 9.69
CA LEU A 193 -3.21 7.44 9.51
C LEU A 193 -4.58 6.76 9.45
N LEU A 194 -4.91 6.21 8.29
CA LEU A 194 -6.05 5.31 8.10
C LEU A 194 -5.65 3.90 8.52
N VAL A 195 -6.50 3.28 9.35
CA VAL A 195 -6.41 1.88 9.73
C VAL A 195 -7.74 1.20 9.43
N VAL A 196 -7.70 0.04 8.78
CA VAL A 196 -8.86 -0.77 8.40
C VAL A 196 -8.70 -2.19 8.94
N ALA A 197 -9.77 -2.73 9.50
CA ALA A 197 -9.86 -4.07 10.04
C ALA A 197 -10.77 -4.99 9.20
N GLU A 198 -10.53 -6.29 9.29
CA GLU A 198 -11.10 -7.32 8.41
C GLU A 198 -12.62 -7.37 8.42
N ASN A 199 -13.31 -6.95 9.50
CA ASN A 199 -14.78 -6.94 9.52
C ASN A 199 -15.39 -5.61 9.05
N GLY A 200 -14.68 -4.86 8.22
CA GLY A 200 -15.19 -3.63 7.59
C GLY A 200 -15.22 -2.42 8.52
N TYR A 201 -14.44 -2.44 9.61
CA TYR A 201 -14.27 -1.30 10.52
C TYR A 201 -12.99 -0.55 10.20
N GLY A 202 -12.98 0.76 10.43
CA GLY A 202 -11.76 1.54 10.29
C GLY A 202 -11.92 2.97 10.78
N LYS A 203 -10.80 3.69 10.79
CA LYS A 203 -10.75 5.07 11.28
C LYS A 203 -9.52 5.79 10.80
N ARG A 204 -9.59 7.12 10.86
CA ARG A 204 -8.45 8.01 10.70
C ARG A 204 -8.03 8.52 12.06
N THR A 205 -6.74 8.72 12.25
CA THR A 205 -6.21 9.39 13.43
C THR A 205 -5.06 10.28 12.99
N ASP A 206 -5.01 11.50 13.50
CA ASP A 206 -3.92 12.43 13.24
C ASP A 206 -2.56 11.80 13.52
N ILE A 207 -1.59 12.07 12.65
CA ILE A 207 -0.24 11.55 12.82
C ILE A 207 0.41 12.10 14.10
N SER A 208 0.05 13.31 14.53
CA SER A 208 0.52 13.91 15.78
C SER A 208 0.17 13.09 17.03
N GLU A 209 -0.90 12.29 17.00
CA GLU A 209 -1.26 11.37 18.09
C GLU A 209 -0.26 10.20 18.24
N TYR A 210 0.50 9.89 17.19
CA TYR A 210 1.52 8.85 17.18
C TYR A 210 2.84 9.48 17.60
N ARG A 211 3.15 9.44 18.90
CA ARG A 211 4.43 9.93 19.41
C ARG A 211 5.62 9.16 18.81
N LEU A 212 6.70 9.89 18.57
CA LEU A 212 7.98 9.30 18.18
C LEU A 212 8.51 8.38 19.30
N GLN A 213 9.11 7.27 18.90
CA GLN A 213 9.66 6.21 19.75
C GLN A 213 10.94 5.70 19.10
N SER A 214 11.84 5.10 19.89
CA SER A 214 12.97 4.36 19.32
C SER A 214 12.51 3.09 18.63
N ARG A 215 13.16 2.72 17.52
CA ARG A 215 12.84 1.48 16.81
C ARG A 215 13.01 0.25 17.70
N GLY A 216 12.26 -0.81 17.39
CA GLY A 216 12.32 -2.09 18.09
C GLY A 216 11.57 -2.13 19.43
N GLY A 217 10.89 -1.05 19.80
CA GLY A 217 9.91 -1.05 20.89
C GLY A 217 8.66 -1.88 20.57
N ILE A 218 7.79 -2.09 21.56
CA ILE A 218 6.51 -2.79 21.39
C ILE A 218 5.44 -1.88 20.74
N GLY A 219 5.67 -0.56 20.76
CA GLY A 219 4.74 0.42 20.22
C GLY A 219 3.59 0.76 21.16
N ILE A 220 2.62 1.48 20.63
CA ILE A 220 1.41 1.97 21.30
C ILE A 220 0.17 1.50 20.55
N ILE A 221 -1.00 1.52 21.20
CA ILE A 221 -2.25 1.11 20.56
C ILE A 221 -2.57 2.07 19.40
N THR A 222 -2.89 1.53 18.22
CA THR A 222 -3.41 2.26 17.07
C THR A 222 -4.91 2.04 16.85
N MET A 223 -5.44 0.90 17.25
CA MET A 223 -6.87 0.55 17.19
C MET A 223 -7.15 -0.58 18.17
N ARG A 224 -8.30 -0.54 18.86
CA ARG A 224 -8.72 -1.66 19.70
C ARG A 224 -9.38 -2.73 18.83
N THR A 225 -8.67 -3.83 18.58
CA THR A 225 -9.20 -4.99 17.86
C THR A 225 -9.94 -5.95 18.79
N ASN A 226 -11.07 -6.49 18.33
CA ASN A 226 -11.85 -7.52 19.04
C ASN A 226 -12.61 -8.40 18.03
N GLN A 227 -13.47 -9.30 18.51
CA GLN A 227 -14.28 -10.17 17.64
C GLN A 227 -15.19 -9.38 16.67
N LYS A 228 -15.63 -8.17 17.05
CA LYS A 228 -16.48 -7.33 16.22
C LYS A 228 -15.70 -6.69 15.07
N THR A 229 -14.53 -6.12 15.34
CA THR A 229 -13.71 -5.45 14.31
C THR A 229 -12.86 -6.43 13.50
N GLY A 230 -12.49 -7.54 14.13
CA GLY A 230 -11.41 -8.41 13.68
C GLY A 230 -10.04 -7.71 13.76
N SER A 231 -9.08 -8.33 13.09
CA SER A 231 -7.69 -7.93 12.94
C SER A 231 -7.53 -6.77 11.95
N ILE A 232 -6.48 -5.97 12.10
CA ILE A 232 -6.13 -4.97 11.08
C ILE A 232 -5.66 -5.67 9.81
N VAL A 233 -6.10 -5.17 8.66
CA VAL A 233 -5.71 -5.65 7.31
C VAL A 233 -5.12 -4.55 6.42
N GLY A 234 -5.36 -3.28 6.74
CA GLY A 234 -4.89 -2.16 5.92
C GLY A 234 -4.41 -0.98 6.75
N VAL A 235 -3.31 -0.37 6.29
CA VAL A 235 -2.77 0.89 6.80
C VAL A 235 -2.36 1.79 5.65
N LYS A 236 -2.77 3.06 5.67
CA LYS A 236 -2.36 4.07 4.69
C LYS A 236 -2.21 5.43 5.37
N SER A 237 -1.21 6.21 4.97
CA SER A 237 -1.21 7.66 5.23
C SER A 237 -2.10 8.31 4.20
N VAL A 238 -3.09 9.08 4.65
CA VAL A 238 -4.12 9.66 3.78
C VAL A 238 -4.38 11.11 4.12
N SER A 239 -4.74 11.86 3.08
CA SER A 239 -5.20 13.24 3.12
C SER A 239 -6.70 13.31 2.81
N ASP A 240 -7.35 14.40 3.16
CA ASP A 240 -8.78 14.59 2.91
C ASP A 240 -9.14 14.56 1.40
N GLY A 241 -8.22 14.87 0.49
CA GLY A 241 -8.47 14.74 -0.95
C GLY A 241 -8.50 13.30 -1.46
N ASP A 242 -8.03 12.33 -0.66
CA ASP A 242 -7.92 10.94 -1.09
C ASP A 242 -9.25 10.18 -1.04
N GLU A 243 -9.25 9.03 -1.68
CA GLU A 243 -10.30 8.03 -1.59
C GLU A 243 -9.70 6.66 -1.34
N ILE A 244 -10.49 5.78 -0.76
CA ILE A 244 -10.12 4.37 -0.60
C ILE A 244 -11.08 3.46 -1.33
N ILE A 245 -10.55 2.34 -1.79
CA ILE A 245 -11.33 1.25 -2.34
C ILE A 245 -11.13 0.05 -1.41
N LEU A 246 -12.23 -0.49 -0.92
CA LEU A 246 -12.26 -1.67 -0.06
C LEU A 246 -12.80 -2.84 -0.87
N THR A 247 -12.12 -3.99 -0.77
CA THR A 247 -12.53 -5.23 -1.44
C THR A 247 -12.80 -6.31 -0.40
N SER A 248 -13.98 -6.93 -0.48
CA SER A 248 -14.32 -8.10 0.34
C SER A 248 -13.82 -9.41 -0.27
N SER A 249 -13.75 -10.46 0.54
CA SER A 249 -13.45 -11.84 0.11
C SER A 249 -14.45 -12.41 -0.89
N SER A 250 -15.65 -11.84 -0.99
CA SER A 250 -16.68 -12.19 -1.98
C SER A 250 -16.63 -11.34 -3.26
N GLY A 251 -15.67 -10.42 -3.38
CA GLY A 251 -15.53 -9.53 -4.53
C GLY A 251 -16.47 -8.32 -4.52
N MET A 252 -17.04 -7.97 -3.35
CA MET A 252 -17.80 -6.74 -3.18
C MET A 252 -16.84 -5.57 -3.00
N ILE A 253 -17.13 -4.46 -3.68
CA ILE A 253 -16.24 -3.29 -3.74
C ILE A 253 -16.96 -2.05 -3.21
N THR A 254 -16.29 -1.30 -2.33
CA THR A 254 -16.77 -0.02 -1.81
C THR A 254 -15.70 1.05 -1.97
N ARG A 255 -16.01 2.10 -2.75
CA ARG A 255 -15.18 3.29 -2.90
C ARG A 255 -15.69 4.40 -1.96
N ILE A 256 -14.84 4.88 -1.06
CA ILE A 256 -15.21 5.85 -0.01
C ILE A 256 -14.28 7.06 -0.08
N SER A 257 -14.84 8.26 0.03
CA SER A 257 -14.02 9.46 0.25
C SER A 257 -13.38 9.42 1.62
N VAL A 258 -12.08 9.72 1.71
CA VAL A 258 -11.36 9.73 2.98
C VAL A 258 -11.95 10.77 3.94
N ARG A 259 -12.45 11.92 3.44
CA ARG A 259 -13.17 12.94 4.23
C ARG A 259 -14.35 12.37 5.00
N ASP A 260 -15.05 11.39 4.42
CA ASP A 260 -16.23 10.78 5.04
C ASP A 260 -15.86 9.82 6.18
N ILE A 261 -14.58 9.50 6.39
CA ILE A 261 -14.11 8.63 7.46
C ILE A 261 -13.77 9.46 8.70
N SER A 262 -14.31 9.07 9.85
CA SER A 262 -14.12 9.80 11.11
C SER A 262 -12.65 9.85 11.53
N VAL A 263 -12.18 11.07 11.84
CA VAL A 263 -10.92 11.31 12.55
C VAL A 263 -11.20 11.21 14.05
N ILE A 264 -10.64 10.20 14.70
CA ILE A 264 -10.82 9.93 16.14
C ILE A 264 -9.53 9.39 16.74
N GLY A 265 -9.42 9.43 18.07
CA GLY A 265 -8.22 9.02 18.79
C GLY A 265 -7.80 7.56 18.54
N ARG A 266 -6.53 7.26 18.84
CA ARG A 266 -5.91 5.96 18.54
C ARG A 266 -6.59 4.78 19.23
N ALA A 267 -6.84 4.88 20.53
CA ALA A 267 -7.34 3.77 21.35
C ALA A 267 -8.86 3.53 21.22
N THR A 268 -9.39 3.59 19.99
CA THR A 268 -10.80 3.40 19.65
C THR A 268 -10.98 2.21 18.69
N GLN A 269 -12.21 1.75 18.50
CA GLN A 269 -12.55 0.66 17.57
C GLN A 269 -12.79 1.12 16.13
N GLY A 270 -12.89 2.43 15.90
CA GLY A 270 -13.30 2.96 14.60
C GLY A 270 -14.79 2.84 14.31
N VAL A 271 -15.14 3.20 13.07
CA VAL A 271 -16.50 3.22 12.54
C VAL A 271 -16.64 2.20 11.43
N ARG A 272 -17.87 1.82 11.07
CA ARG A 272 -18.10 0.91 9.95
C ARG A 272 -17.83 1.64 8.63
N LEU A 273 -16.93 1.09 7.83
CA LEU A 273 -16.59 1.56 6.49
C LEU A 273 -17.38 0.80 5.43
N MET A 274 -17.52 -0.52 5.59
CA MET A 274 -18.24 -1.40 4.68
C MET A 274 -19.15 -2.34 5.47
N SER A 275 -20.38 -2.49 5.02
CA SER A 275 -21.29 -3.52 5.55
C SER A 275 -21.02 -4.84 4.83
N LEU A 276 -20.54 -5.82 5.58
CA LEU A 276 -20.20 -7.17 5.11
C LEU A 276 -21.31 -8.16 5.47
N GLN A 277 -21.53 -9.16 4.60
CA GLN A 277 -22.41 -10.28 4.94
C GLN A 277 -21.71 -11.26 5.88
N ASN A 278 -22.49 -12.16 6.49
CA ASN A 278 -21.96 -13.09 7.49
C ASN A 278 -20.83 -13.97 6.92
N GLY A 279 -19.64 -13.83 7.48
CA GLY A 279 -18.43 -14.57 7.09
C GLY A 279 -17.57 -13.88 6.03
N GLU A 280 -18.01 -12.76 5.46
CA GLU A 280 -17.18 -11.96 4.56
C GLU A 280 -16.18 -11.12 5.36
N THR A 281 -15.00 -10.91 4.77
CA THR A 281 -13.93 -10.08 5.35
C THR A 281 -13.37 -9.15 4.29
N ILE A 282 -12.81 -8.02 4.69
CA ILE A 282 -11.97 -7.17 3.85
C ILE A 282 -10.67 -7.91 3.58
N VAL A 283 -10.31 -8.04 2.30
CA VAL A 283 -9.06 -8.67 1.84
C VAL A 283 -8.08 -7.66 1.27
N ASP A 284 -8.56 -6.49 0.84
CA ASP A 284 -7.70 -5.43 0.29
C ASP A 284 -8.20 -4.01 0.63
N VAL A 285 -7.24 -3.08 0.70
CA VAL A 285 -7.43 -1.64 0.90
C VAL A 285 -6.52 -0.86 -0.04
N ALA A 286 -7.08 -0.42 -1.15
CA ALA A 286 -6.42 0.44 -2.13
C ALA A 286 -6.62 1.92 -1.80
N LEU A 287 -5.62 2.74 -2.13
CA LEU A 287 -5.63 4.20 -1.98
C LEU A 287 -5.61 4.84 -3.36
N PHE A 288 -6.55 5.75 -3.60
CA PHE A 288 -6.63 6.55 -4.81
C PHE A 288 -6.56 8.03 -4.45
N SER A 289 -5.69 8.78 -5.13
CA SER A 289 -5.54 10.23 -4.95
C SER A 289 -5.97 10.90 -6.26
N PRO A 290 -7.22 11.40 -6.38
CA PRO A 290 -7.74 12.02 -7.60
C PRO A 290 -6.89 13.20 -8.04
N GLU A 291 -6.43 13.99 -7.07
CA GLU A 291 -5.59 15.17 -7.32
C GLU A 291 -4.11 14.82 -7.53
N GLY A 292 -3.69 13.55 -7.59
CA GLY A 292 -2.27 13.21 -7.65
C GLY A 292 -1.50 13.61 -6.39
N LYS A 293 -0.25 13.14 -6.27
CA LYS A 293 0.57 13.41 -5.07
C LYS A 293 1.51 14.60 -5.24
N ASP A 294 1.95 14.86 -6.47
CA ASP A 294 2.85 15.96 -6.84
C ASP A 294 2.26 16.79 -8.00
N GLU A 295 2.74 18.03 -8.22
CA GLU A 295 2.22 18.95 -9.27
C GLU A 295 2.31 18.36 -10.69
N GLU A 296 3.31 17.54 -10.99
CA GLU A 296 3.39 16.84 -12.27
C GLU A 296 2.32 15.74 -12.42
N ASP A 297 1.97 15.07 -11.33
CA ASP A 297 0.91 14.06 -11.32
C ASP A 297 -0.45 14.75 -11.46
N LYS A 298 -0.65 15.91 -10.81
CA LYS A 298 -1.83 16.78 -10.95
C LYS A 298 -2.09 17.17 -12.39
N ILE A 299 -1.07 17.69 -13.07
CA ILE A 299 -1.19 18.16 -14.46
C ILE A 299 -1.54 17.00 -15.38
N LYS A 300 -0.99 15.81 -15.15
CA LYS A 300 -1.29 14.63 -15.97
C LYS A 300 -2.67 14.05 -15.69
N LEU A 301 -3.07 13.97 -14.42
CA LEU A 301 -4.41 13.49 -14.04
C LEU A 301 -5.50 14.41 -14.59
N ARG A 302 -5.31 15.74 -14.52
CA ARG A 302 -6.26 16.70 -15.13
C ARG A 302 -6.36 16.55 -16.65
N LYS A 303 -5.24 16.33 -17.35
CA LYS A 303 -5.27 16.06 -18.80
C LYS A 303 -6.02 14.77 -19.14
N ILE A 304 -5.85 13.73 -18.33
CA ILE A 304 -6.60 12.47 -18.48
C ILE A 304 -8.09 12.71 -18.24
N GLU A 305 -8.46 13.49 -17.23
CA GLU A 305 -9.87 13.81 -16.93
C GLU A 305 -10.50 14.69 -18.03
N GLU A 306 -9.76 15.66 -18.60
CA GLU A 306 -10.20 16.50 -19.72
C GLU A 306 -10.42 15.69 -21.01
N GLU A 307 -9.48 14.78 -21.35
CA GLU A 307 -9.64 13.86 -22.49
C GLU A 307 -10.81 12.86 -22.29
N GLU A 308 -11.10 12.46 -21.05
CA GLU A 308 -12.25 11.60 -20.72
C GLU A 308 -13.61 12.33 -20.82
N LEU A 309 -13.63 13.66 -20.67
CA LEU A 309 -14.85 14.47 -20.81
C LEU A 309 -15.18 14.72 -22.29
N ASP A 310 -14.17 14.95 -23.13
CA ASP A 310 -14.37 15.17 -24.57
C ASP A 310 -14.83 13.90 -25.31
N GLU A 311 -14.37 12.70 -24.91
CA GLU A 311 -14.83 11.43 -25.50
C GLU A 311 -16.26 11.04 -25.07
N GLY A 312 -16.79 11.63 -23.98
CA GLY A 312 -18.14 11.36 -23.48
C GLY A 312 -19.25 12.20 -24.11
N GLU A 313 -18.90 13.22 -24.90
CA GLU A 313 -19.85 14.07 -25.64
C GLU A 313 -20.05 13.62 -27.10
N GLU A 314 -19.26 12.65 -27.60
CA GLU A 314 -19.39 12.09 -28.96
C GLU A 314 -20.17 10.75 -29.04
N GLU A 315 -20.80 10.28 -27.96
CA GLU A 315 -21.75 9.12 -27.97
C GLU A 315 -23.24 9.52 -27.90
#